data_AF-A0A558AR97-F1
#
_entry.id   AF-A0A558AR97-F1
#
_cell.length_a   1.000
_cell.length_b   1.000
_cell.length_c   1.000
_cell.angle_alpha   90.00
_cell.angle_beta   90.00
_cell.angle_gamma   90.00
#
_symmetry.space_group_name_H-M   'P 1'
#
loop_
_entity.id
_entity.type
_entity.pdbx_description
1 polymer ?
#
loop_
_entity_poly.entity_id
_entity_poly.type
_entity_poly.pdbx_seq_one_letter_code
_entity_poly.pdbx_strand_id
1 'polypeptide(L)'
;MKKFWILMSFAMVLVLGACGGNSSDEGTDPDAVDETGTEQSEESTEESTEEESSSEEGDSGAAAGDAQLAQEVYQQNNCMGCHGQNLEGGSGPALTDVGSRLSEDEIRTRIEEGGDGMPAGLVTDEEELDAVVQWLSSQTGE
;
A
#
# COMPACT_ATOMS: atom_id res chain seq x y z
N MET A 1 -14.88 6.08 -16.73
CA MET A 1 -14.57 7.45 -16.26
C MET A 1 -13.07 7.65 -16.10
N LYS A 2 -12.37 8.14 -17.12
CA LYS A 2 -11.05 8.76 -17.01
C LYS A 2 -10.79 9.48 -18.32
N LYS A 3 -11.06 10.78 -18.36
CA LYS A 3 -10.52 11.62 -19.42
C LYS A 3 -10.24 13.02 -18.91
N PHE A 4 -9.03 13.46 -19.19
CA PHE A 4 -8.64 14.85 -19.37
C PHE A 4 -8.69 15.76 -18.15
N TRP A 5 -7.72 15.55 -17.25
CA TRP A 5 -6.94 16.69 -16.80
C TRP A 5 -5.82 16.94 -17.81
N ILE A 6 -5.93 18.02 -18.59
CA ILE A 6 -4.87 18.93 -19.03
C ILE A 6 -5.51 19.89 -20.05
N LEU A 7 -5.87 21.07 -19.55
CA LEU A 7 -5.86 22.35 -20.27
C LEU A 7 -5.66 23.40 -19.16
N MET A 8 -4.41 23.75 -18.88
CA MET A 8 -3.78 24.92 -19.47
C MET A 8 -4.35 26.21 -18.86
N SER A 9 -3.44 26.92 -18.18
CA SER A 9 -3.45 28.38 -17.98
C SER A 9 -3.98 28.91 -16.64
N PHE A 10 -3.02 29.40 -15.85
CA PHE A 10 -2.87 30.83 -15.57
C PHE A 10 -4.06 31.52 -14.86
N ALA A 11 -4.00 31.58 -13.52
CA ALA A 11 -4.30 32.82 -12.80
C ALA A 11 -3.95 32.68 -11.32
N MET A 12 -2.80 33.24 -10.98
CA MET A 12 -2.48 33.78 -9.66
C MET A 12 -3.63 34.66 -9.15
N VAL A 13 -4.29 34.23 -8.08
CA VAL A 13 -5.09 35.13 -7.24
C VAL A 13 -4.62 34.97 -5.79
N LEU A 14 -3.70 35.85 -5.43
CA LEU A 14 -3.48 36.30 -4.06
C LEU A 14 -4.77 36.95 -3.56
N VAL A 15 -5.41 36.37 -2.55
CA VAL A 15 -6.29 37.13 -1.65
C VAL A 15 -5.83 36.88 -0.21
N LEU A 16 -5.03 37.83 0.27
CA LEU A 16 -4.96 38.21 1.67
C LEU A 16 -6.31 38.87 2.04
N GLY A 17 -7.10 38.20 2.87
CA GLY A 17 -8.23 38.76 3.60
C GLY A 17 -8.31 38.05 4.95
N ALA A 18 -7.79 38.64 6.02
CA ALA A 18 -8.49 39.58 6.88
C ALA A 18 -9.24 38.87 8.03
N CYS A 19 -8.61 38.96 9.20
CA CYS A 19 -9.19 39.15 10.55
C CYS A 19 -10.69 39.47 10.61
N GLY A 20 -11.45 38.78 11.49
CA GLY A 20 -12.74 39.27 11.97
C GLY A 20 -13.67 38.18 12.48
N GLY A 21 -13.96 38.16 13.78
CA GLY A 21 -14.70 37.09 14.46
C GLY A 21 -16.21 37.29 14.63
N ASN A 22 -16.78 36.28 15.30
CA ASN A 22 -17.84 36.35 16.33
C ASN A 22 -19.32 36.60 15.93
N SER A 23 -20.13 35.55 16.22
CA SER A 23 -21.53 35.52 16.70
C SER A 23 -22.72 35.51 15.74
N SER A 24 -23.47 34.40 15.86
CA SER A 24 -24.92 34.31 16.16
C SER A 24 -25.98 34.55 15.07
N ASP A 25 -26.57 33.41 14.67
CA ASP A 25 -28.01 33.06 14.71
C ASP A 25 -29.05 33.68 13.76
N GLU A 26 -29.98 32.80 13.38
CA GLU A 26 -31.28 32.96 12.71
C GLU A 26 -31.36 33.23 11.19
N GLY A 27 -31.60 32.15 10.44
CA GLY A 27 -32.92 31.95 9.84
C GLY A 27 -33.03 31.97 8.31
N THR A 28 -33.48 30.84 7.76
CA THR A 28 -34.31 30.65 6.53
C THR A 28 -33.60 30.01 5.32
N ASP A 29 -33.77 28.68 5.22
CA ASP A 29 -33.73 27.85 4.00
C ASP A 29 -34.76 28.36 2.95
N PRO A 30 -34.71 28.02 1.63
CA PRO A 30 -34.32 26.69 1.11
C PRO A 30 -33.69 26.62 -0.31
N ASP A 31 -33.42 25.37 -0.70
CA ASP A 31 -33.28 24.82 -2.05
C ASP A 31 -31.95 25.03 -2.81
N ALA A 32 -31.16 23.97 -2.87
CA ALA A 32 -30.67 23.42 -4.14
C ALA A 32 -30.12 21.99 -3.95
N VAL A 33 -30.77 21.06 -4.62
CA VAL A 33 -30.38 19.66 -4.81
C VAL A 33 -29.06 19.56 -5.59
N ASP A 34 -28.14 18.69 -5.14
CA ASP A 34 -26.97 18.27 -5.93
C ASP A 34 -26.96 16.74 -5.99
N GLU A 35 -27.50 16.22 -7.09
CA GLU A 35 -27.41 14.82 -7.50
C GLU A 35 -26.68 14.82 -8.84
N THR A 36 -25.41 14.43 -8.87
CA THR A 36 -24.76 14.06 -10.14
C THR A 36 -23.94 12.79 -9.99
N GLY A 37 -24.62 11.66 -10.24
CA GLY A 37 -24.00 10.41 -10.62
C GLY A 37 -23.23 10.58 -11.93
N THR A 38 -22.00 10.07 -11.96
CA THR A 38 -21.24 9.91 -13.21
C THR A 38 -21.29 8.45 -13.62
N GLU A 39 -22.02 8.17 -14.70
CA GLU A 39 -21.88 6.97 -15.50
C GLU A 39 -20.73 7.17 -16.51
N GLN A 40 -19.81 6.20 -16.62
CA GLN A 40 -19.59 5.48 -17.88
C GLN A 40 -18.40 4.52 -17.77
N SER A 41 -18.77 3.26 -17.95
CA SER A 41 -18.00 2.13 -18.48
C SER A 41 -17.54 2.36 -19.92
N GLU A 42 -17.08 1.26 -20.53
CA GLU A 42 -16.56 1.05 -21.89
C GLU A 42 -15.06 1.42 -22.01
N GLU A 43 -14.13 0.65 -22.55
CA GLU A 43 -13.95 -0.74 -23.02
C GLU A 43 -12.53 -0.70 -23.70
N SER A 44 -12.00 -1.86 -24.10
CA SER A 44 -10.83 -2.11 -24.96
C SER A 44 -9.54 -2.37 -24.16
N THR A 45 -9.14 -3.62 -23.87
CA THR A 45 -8.94 -4.84 -24.69
C THR A 45 -7.54 -4.85 -25.35
N GLU A 46 -6.92 -6.03 -25.27
CA GLU A 46 -5.63 -6.51 -25.81
C GLU A 46 -4.34 -6.04 -25.11
N GLU A 47 -3.70 -6.90 -24.31
CA GLU A 47 -2.83 -8.04 -24.70
C GLU A 47 -1.41 -7.59 -25.11
N SER A 48 -0.46 -7.96 -24.26
CA SER A 48 0.88 -8.42 -24.64
C SER A 48 1.27 -9.36 -23.49
N THR A 49 0.85 -10.62 -23.59
CA THR A 49 1.71 -11.71 -24.07
C THR A 49 2.89 -11.87 -23.13
N GLU A 50 2.71 -12.84 -22.22
CA GLU A 50 3.65 -13.91 -21.85
C GLU A 50 5.04 -13.80 -22.49
N GLU A 51 6.06 -14.07 -21.68
CA GLU A 51 7.05 -15.13 -21.90
C GLU A 51 8.25 -14.78 -21.00
N GLU A 52 8.31 -15.46 -19.86
CA GLU A 52 9.47 -16.24 -19.43
C GLU A 52 10.83 -15.78 -19.98
N SER A 53 11.67 -15.25 -19.09
CA SER A 53 13.11 -15.43 -19.27
C SER A 53 13.74 -15.79 -17.94
N SER A 54 13.68 -17.08 -17.64
CA SER A 54 14.74 -17.77 -16.92
C SER A 54 16.04 -17.57 -17.69
N SER A 55 16.93 -16.77 -17.13
CA SER A 55 18.38 -16.91 -17.29
C SER A 55 19.06 -16.17 -16.15
N GLU A 56 19.72 -16.96 -15.32
CA GLU A 56 20.60 -16.53 -14.24
C GLU A 56 21.71 -15.57 -14.73
N GLU A 57 22.36 -14.96 -13.74
CA GLU A 57 23.49 -14.02 -13.78
C GLU A 57 23.11 -12.54 -13.59
N GLY A 58 22.73 -12.23 -12.35
CA GLY A 58 22.59 -10.87 -11.84
C GLY A 58 21.97 -10.81 -10.44
N ASP A 59 22.61 -11.45 -9.46
CA ASP A 59 22.26 -11.53 -8.02
C ASP A 59 21.78 -10.20 -7.39
N SER A 60 22.15 -9.04 -7.96
CA SER A 60 21.69 -7.73 -7.46
C SER A 60 20.38 -7.22 -8.06
N GLY A 61 19.90 -7.80 -9.16
CA GLY A 61 18.66 -7.41 -9.83
C GLY A 61 17.44 -8.20 -9.35
N ALA A 62 17.59 -9.51 -9.19
CA ALA A 62 16.55 -10.39 -8.65
C ALA A 62 16.23 -10.02 -7.18
N ALA A 63 17.25 -9.94 -6.32
CA ALA A 63 17.07 -9.54 -4.92
C ALA A 63 16.47 -8.12 -4.76
N ALA A 64 16.72 -7.22 -5.71
CA ALA A 64 16.09 -5.90 -5.71
C ALA A 64 14.62 -5.94 -6.13
N GLY A 65 14.27 -6.82 -7.08
CA GLY A 65 12.89 -7.11 -7.47
C GLY A 65 12.12 -7.78 -6.33
N ASP A 66 12.70 -8.80 -5.71
CA ASP A 66 12.10 -9.52 -4.57
C ASP A 66 11.89 -8.59 -3.37
N ALA A 67 12.86 -7.71 -3.08
CA ALA A 67 12.71 -6.70 -2.03
C ALA A 67 11.62 -5.66 -2.33
N GLN A 68 11.38 -5.33 -3.60
CA GLN A 68 10.29 -4.43 -4.00
C GLN A 68 8.93 -5.13 -3.88
N LEU A 69 8.82 -6.36 -4.39
CA LEU A 69 7.63 -7.19 -4.23
C LEU A 69 7.28 -7.38 -2.75
N ALA A 70 8.27 -7.74 -1.92
CA ALA A 70 8.08 -7.89 -0.47
C ALA A 70 7.54 -6.62 0.20
N GLN A 71 8.07 -5.45 -0.16
CA GLN A 71 7.59 -4.17 0.36
C GLN A 71 6.16 -3.85 -0.11
N GLU A 72 5.82 -4.19 -1.35
CA GLU A 72 4.45 -4.05 -1.85
C GLU A 72 3.50 -4.96 -1.09
N VAL A 73 3.82 -6.23 -0.93
CA VAL A 73 3.05 -7.21 -0.13
C VAL A 73 2.87 -6.71 1.31
N TYR A 74 3.94 -6.23 1.94
CA TYR A 74 3.90 -5.69 3.31
C TYR A 74 2.92 -4.51 3.46
N GLN A 75 2.82 -3.66 2.44
CA GLN A 75 1.90 -2.52 2.41
C GLN A 75 0.46 -2.94 2.07
N GLN A 76 0.29 -3.79 1.05
CA GLN A 76 -1.00 -4.19 0.52
C GLN A 76 -1.78 -5.09 1.49
N ASN A 77 -1.08 -5.99 2.20
CA ASN A 77 -1.70 -6.96 3.09
C ASN A 77 -1.83 -6.44 4.53
N ASN A 78 -1.73 -5.11 4.69
CA ASN A 78 -1.96 -4.39 5.95
C ASN A 78 -1.01 -4.79 7.09
N CYS A 79 0.17 -5.34 6.78
CA CYS A 79 1.17 -5.75 7.76
C CYS A 79 1.63 -4.55 8.60
N MET A 80 1.86 -3.41 7.94
CA MET A 80 2.21 -2.13 8.57
C MET A 80 1.20 -1.62 9.60
N GLY A 81 -0.07 -2.03 9.51
CA GLY A 81 -1.11 -1.62 10.47
C GLY A 81 -0.85 -2.15 11.88
N CYS A 82 -0.16 -3.29 11.99
CA CYS A 82 0.20 -3.89 13.27
C CYS A 82 1.70 -3.80 13.56
N HIS A 83 2.55 -3.98 12.54
CA HIS A 83 3.99 -4.09 12.68
C HIS A 83 4.76 -2.79 12.34
N GLY A 84 4.03 -1.70 12.05
CA GLY A 84 4.63 -0.39 11.75
C GLY A 84 5.10 -0.26 10.31
N GLN A 85 5.20 0.98 9.81
CA GLN A 85 5.63 1.23 8.41
C GLN A 85 7.10 0.86 8.18
N ASN A 86 7.92 0.95 9.22
CA ASN A 86 9.36 0.71 9.23
C ASN A 86 9.72 -0.53 10.05
N LEU A 87 8.78 -1.47 10.20
CA LEU A 87 8.95 -2.69 11.01
C LEU A 87 9.12 -2.42 12.52
N GLU A 88 8.86 -1.18 12.98
CA GLU A 88 9.09 -0.75 14.36
C GLU A 88 8.12 -1.37 15.38
N GLY A 89 7.11 -2.08 14.90
CA GLY A 89 6.04 -2.66 15.71
C GLY A 89 4.93 -1.66 16.01
N GLY A 90 4.00 -2.09 16.85
CA GLY A 90 2.84 -1.31 17.25
C GLY A 90 1.87 -2.19 18.02
N SER A 91 0.78 -2.57 17.37
CA SER A 91 -0.14 -3.57 17.90
C SER A 91 0.47 -4.99 17.84
N GLY A 92 1.33 -5.24 16.85
CA GLY A 92 2.17 -6.42 16.74
C GLY A 92 3.61 -6.12 17.18
N PRO A 93 4.43 -7.16 17.41
CA PRO A 93 5.84 -7.00 17.75
C PRO A 93 6.63 -6.33 16.63
N ALA A 94 7.75 -5.69 16.97
CA ALA A 94 8.71 -5.21 15.97
C ALA A 94 9.23 -6.39 15.13
N LEU A 95 9.50 -6.11 13.84
CA LEU A 95 10.03 -7.08 12.88
C LEU A 95 11.44 -6.71 12.41
N THR A 96 12.03 -5.63 12.90
CA THR A 96 13.38 -5.17 12.52
C THR A 96 14.47 -6.21 12.76
N ASP A 97 14.25 -7.15 13.68
CA ASP A 97 15.18 -8.22 14.08
C ASP A 97 14.60 -9.63 13.90
N VAL A 98 13.50 -9.78 13.15
CA VAL A 98 12.78 -11.07 13.07
C VAL A 98 13.63 -12.18 12.46
N GLY A 99 14.50 -11.88 11.49
CA GLY A 99 15.43 -12.82 10.89
C GLY A 99 16.52 -13.33 11.85
N SER A 100 16.76 -12.62 12.96
CA SER A 100 17.62 -13.09 14.04
C SER A 100 16.88 -13.98 15.06
N ARG A 101 15.54 -13.96 15.05
CA ARG A 101 14.69 -14.66 16.02
C ARG A 101 14.02 -15.91 15.44
N LEU A 102 13.67 -15.88 14.16
CA LEU A 102 12.92 -16.92 13.47
C LEU A 102 13.64 -17.32 12.18
N SER A 103 13.55 -18.59 11.82
CA SER A 103 13.96 -19.07 10.51
C SER A 103 12.97 -18.64 9.41
N GLU A 104 13.38 -18.77 8.16
CA GLU A 104 12.52 -18.52 7.00
C GLU A 104 11.22 -19.35 7.05
N ASP A 105 11.32 -20.64 7.36
CA ASP A 105 10.16 -21.55 7.48
C ASP A 105 9.23 -21.15 8.64
N GLU A 106 9.79 -20.68 9.76
CA GLU A 106 9.01 -20.21 10.90
C GLU A 106 8.28 -18.90 10.57
N ILE A 107 8.92 -17.99 9.83
CA ILE A 107 8.29 -16.76 9.33
C ILE A 107 7.16 -17.10 8.35
N ARG A 108 7.40 -18.00 7.39
CA ARG A 108 6.39 -18.47 6.44
C ARG A 108 5.17 -19.03 7.18
N THR A 109 5.41 -20.00 8.05
CA THR A 109 4.36 -20.63 8.86
C THR A 109 3.56 -19.59 9.64
N ARG A 110 4.24 -18.59 10.21
CA ARG A 110 3.56 -17.54 10.98
C ARG A 110 2.62 -16.71 10.12
N ILE A 111 3.02 -16.37 8.89
CA ILE A 111 2.22 -15.58 7.94
C ILE A 111 1.02 -16.39 7.44
N GLU A 112 1.21 -17.67 7.15
CA GLU A 112 0.16 -18.57 6.67
C GLU A 112 -0.86 -18.90 7.76
N GLU A 113 -0.38 -19.34 8.94
CA GLU A 113 -1.25 -19.84 10.00
C GLU A 113 -1.71 -18.76 10.99
N GLY A 114 -1.09 -17.58 10.97
CA GLY A 114 -1.36 -16.53 11.94
C GLY A 114 -0.95 -16.91 13.36
N GLY A 115 -1.61 -16.35 14.38
CA GLY A 115 -1.32 -16.58 15.81
C GLY A 115 -1.14 -15.29 16.62
N ASP A 116 -1.22 -15.36 17.96
CA ASP A 116 -1.11 -14.23 18.91
C ASP A 116 -1.85 -12.94 18.49
N GLY A 117 -3.01 -13.08 17.83
CA GLY A 117 -3.80 -11.94 17.33
C GLY A 117 -3.47 -11.49 15.91
N MET A 118 -2.43 -12.04 15.27
CA MET A 118 -2.20 -11.91 13.83
C MET A 118 -3.12 -12.88 13.07
N PRO A 119 -3.91 -12.41 12.08
CA PRO A 119 -4.77 -13.27 11.29
C PRO A 119 -3.95 -14.19 10.36
N ALA A 120 -4.52 -15.34 10.03
CA ALA A 120 -3.98 -16.31 9.08
C ALA A 120 -4.31 -15.93 7.64
N GLY A 121 -3.55 -16.46 6.67
CA GLY A 121 -3.83 -16.32 5.24
C GLY A 121 -3.78 -14.89 4.72
N LEU A 122 -2.88 -14.07 5.27
CA LEU A 122 -2.69 -12.69 4.85
C LEU A 122 -2.04 -12.57 3.47
N VAL A 123 -1.24 -13.57 3.10
CA VAL A 123 -0.62 -13.71 1.78
C VAL A 123 -1.03 -15.09 1.26
N THR A 124 -1.57 -15.15 0.06
CA THR A 124 -2.09 -16.40 -0.54
C THR A 124 -1.36 -16.80 -1.81
N ASP A 125 -0.66 -15.85 -2.43
CA ASP A 125 0.19 -16.11 -3.56
C ASP A 125 1.56 -16.58 -3.07
N GLU A 126 2.09 -17.65 -3.66
CA GLU A 126 3.33 -18.28 -3.21
C GLU A 126 4.56 -17.40 -3.52
N GLU A 127 4.56 -16.68 -4.63
CA GLU A 127 5.67 -15.79 -5.01
C GLU A 127 5.73 -14.58 -4.07
N GLU A 128 4.58 -13.98 -3.77
CA GLU A 128 4.46 -12.92 -2.78
C GLU A 128 4.89 -13.37 -1.38
N LEU A 129 4.49 -14.59 -0.99
CA LEU A 129 4.84 -15.18 0.30
C LEU A 129 6.35 -15.41 0.40
N ASP A 130 6.96 -15.99 -0.62
CA ASP A 130 8.39 -16.23 -0.66
C ASP A 130 9.19 -14.93 -0.61
N ALA A 131 8.77 -13.92 -1.38
CA ALA A 131 9.42 -12.61 -1.38
C ALA A 131 9.37 -11.94 0.00
N VAL A 132 8.20 -11.89 0.66
CA VAL A 132 8.08 -11.25 1.98
C VAL A 132 8.81 -12.04 3.06
N VAL A 133 8.79 -13.36 2.99
CA VAL A 133 9.47 -14.25 3.94
C VAL A 133 10.98 -14.09 3.84
N GLN A 134 11.53 -14.10 2.63
CA GLN A 134 12.96 -13.89 2.40
C GLN A 134 13.41 -12.49 2.81
N TRP A 135 12.61 -11.47 2.50
CA TRP A 135 12.90 -10.11 2.93
C TRP A 135 12.92 -9.99 4.47
N LEU A 136 11.90 -10.52 5.16
CA LEU A 136 11.83 -10.51 6.62
C LEU A 136 12.94 -11.34 7.28
N SER A 137 13.35 -12.47 6.69
CA SER A 137 14.46 -13.27 7.20
C SER A 137 15.81 -12.55 7.12
N SER A 138 15.93 -11.55 6.25
CA SER A 138 17.11 -10.68 6.18
C SER A 138 17.16 -9.60 7.29
N GLN A 139 16.04 -9.34 7.97
CA GLN A 139 15.94 -8.33 9.01
C GLN A 139 16.55 -8.82 10.33
N THR A 140 17.85 -8.58 10.51
CA THR A 140 18.61 -9.13 11.65
C THR A 140 18.83 -8.15 12.82
N GLY A 141 18.31 -6.93 12.69
CA GLY A 141 18.48 -5.85 13.68
C GLY A 141 19.84 -5.17 13.53
N GLU A 142 19.84 -3.95 13.01
CA GLU A 142 21.01 -3.05 12.97
C GLU A 142 21.16 -2.24 14.26
#